data_AF-A0A0X6ZPG5-F1
#
_entry.id   AF-A0A0X6ZPG5-F1
#
_cell.length_a   1.000
_cell.length_b   1.000
_cell.length_c   1.000
_cell.angle_alpha   90.00
_cell.angle_beta   90.00
_cell.angle_gamma   90.00
#
_symmetry.space_group_name_H-M   'P 1'
#
loop_
_entity.id
_entity.type
_entity.pdbx_description
1 polymer ?
#
loop_
_entity_poly.entity_id
_entity_poly.type
_entity_poly.pdbx_seq_one_letter_code
_entity_poly.pdbx_strand_id
1 'polypeptide(L)' 'MTGNITPLNGMPLFGWPDQREIDVLQNRRDQLAERIAKLPRFSHRRIELEARLRALTEEQLIISNRITRGRRPHP' A
#
# COMPACT_ATOMS: atom_id res chain seq x y z
N MET A 1 21.04 -18.77 4.05
CA MET A 1 20.06 -17.66 4.10
C MET A 1 19.81 -17.22 2.67
N THR A 2 18.86 -17.86 2.02
CA THR A 2 18.62 -17.70 0.57
C THR A 2 17.60 -16.60 0.38
N GLY A 3 18.04 -15.42 -0.05
CA GLY A 3 17.15 -14.36 -0.49
C GLY A 3 16.47 -14.80 -1.78
N ASN A 4 15.20 -15.14 -1.72
CA ASN A 4 14.39 -15.40 -2.91
C ASN A 4 14.20 -14.06 -3.65
N ILE A 5 15.07 -13.80 -4.61
CA ILE A 5 14.88 -12.74 -5.60
C ILE A 5 13.95 -13.34 -6.67
N THR A 6 12.64 -13.23 -6.47
CA THR A 6 11.67 -13.66 -7.47
C THR A 6 11.88 -12.84 -8.75
N PRO A 7 12.22 -13.47 -9.90
CA PRO A 7 12.37 -12.74 -11.15
C PRO A 7 11.01 -12.17 -11.57
N LEU A 8 10.99 -10.89 -11.96
CA LEU A 8 9.83 -10.12 -12.43
C LEU A 8 9.26 -10.63 -13.79
N ASN A 9 9.45 -11.90 -14.12
CA ASN A 9 9.28 -12.48 -15.45
C ASN A 9 7.88 -13.09 -15.65
N GLY A 10 6.84 -12.29 -15.43
CA GLY A 10 5.46 -12.73 -15.64
C GLY A 10 4.38 -11.68 -15.36
N MET A 11 4.74 -10.41 -15.22
CA MET A 11 3.76 -9.37 -14.92
C MET A 11 3.23 -8.79 -16.24
N PRO A 12 1.92 -8.93 -16.55
CA PRO A 12 1.37 -8.35 -17.77
C PRO A 12 1.56 -6.82 -17.72
N LEU A 13 2.13 -6.27 -18.79
CA LEU A 13 2.45 -4.84 -18.95
C LEU A 13 1.24 -3.90 -18.73
N PHE A 14 0.02 -4.45 -18.78
CA PHE A 14 -1.23 -3.73 -18.51
C PHE A 14 -1.53 -3.43 -17.03
N GLY A 15 -0.76 -3.98 -16.06
CA GLY A 15 -0.95 -3.73 -14.62
C GLY A 15 -0.03 -2.68 -13.99
N TRP A 16 0.86 -2.07 -14.77
CA TRP A 16 1.95 -1.23 -14.27
C TRP A 16 1.52 0.08 -13.57
N PRO A 17 0.50 0.83 -14.04
CA PRO A 17 0.10 2.07 -13.38
C PRO A 17 -0.46 1.81 -11.97
N ASP A 18 -1.40 0.86 -11.86
CA ASP A 18 -2.08 0.58 -10.59
C ASP A 18 -1.14 -0.08 -9.58
N GLN A 19 -0.23 -0.96 -10.01
CA GLN A 19 0.77 -1.56 -9.12
C GLN A 19 1.74 -0.50 -8.58
N ARG A 20 2.20 0.41 -9.44
CA ARG A 20 3.06 1.53 -9.02
C ARG A 20 2.34 2.43 -8.02
N GLU A 21 1.04 2.66 -8.20
CA GLU A 21 0.22 3.44 -7.26
C GLU A 21 0.14 2.74 -5.88
N ILE A 22 -0.07 1.42 -5.86
CA ILE A 22 -0.01 0.62 -4.64
C ILE A 22 1.36 0.72 -3.96
N ASP A 23 2.46 0.65 -4.71
CA ASP A 23 3.82 0.72 -4.17
C ASP A 23 4.13 2.11 -3.57
N VAL A 24 3.62 3.18 -4.20
CA VAL A 24 3.73 4.56 -3.66
C VAL A 24 2.94 4.70 -2.36
N LEU A 25 1.71 4.19 -2.30
CA LEU A 25 0.88 4.21 -1.10
C LEU A 25 1.51 3.39 0.02
N GLN A 26 2.09 2.24 -0.33
CA GLN A 26 2.81 1.35 0.57
C GLN A 26 4.00 2.07 1.23
N ASN A 27 4.86 2.72 0.43
CA ASN A 27 5.97 3.51 0.96
C ASN A 27 5.52 4.66 1.87
N ARG A 28 4.43 5.35 1.53
CA ARG A 28 3.87 6.42 2.37
C ARG A 28 3.37 5.87 3.71
N ARG A 29 2.72 4.71 3.70
CA ARG A 29 2.23 4.01 4.91
C ARG A 29 3.39 3.66 5.83
N ASP A 30 4.47 3.12 5.27
CA ASP A 30 5.64 2.70 6.05
C ASP A 30 6.35 3.90 6.70
N GLN A 31 6.52 5.00 5.95
CA GLN A 31 7.06 6.25 6.50
C GLN A 31 6.18 6.83 7.62
N LEU A 32 4.85 6.78 7.47
CA LEU A 32 3.92 7.24 8.51
C LEU A 32 3.97 6.34 9.76
N ALA A 33 4.05 5.02 9.57
CA ALA A 33 4.17 4.06 10.66
C ALA A 33 5.47 4.27 11.46
N GLU A 34 6.59 4.49 10.80
CA GLU A 34 7.86 4.84 11.45
C GLU A 34 7.77 6.13 12.27
N ARG A 35 7.09 7.16 11.74
CA ARG A 35 6.88 8.43 12.45
C ARG A 35 5.97 8.26 13.66
N ILE A 36 4.91 7.47 13.54
CA ILE A 36 4.00 7.13 14.65
C ILE A 36 4.76 6.39 15.74
N ALA A 37 5.62 5.42 15.38
CA ALA A 37 6.39 4.64 16.33
C ALA A 37 7.31 5.49 17.23
N LYS A 38 7.80 6.62 16.70
CA LYS A 38 8.65 7.58 17.44
C LYS A 38 7.86 8.53 18.37
N LEU A 39 6.53 8.56 18.28
CA LEU A 39 5.70 9.49 19.04
C LEU A 39 5.13 8.87 20.32
N PRO A 40 4.98 9.66 21.41
CA PRO A 40 4.31 9.22 22.62
C PRO A 40 2.87 8.75 22.34
N ARG A 41 2.46 7.67 23.03
CA ARG A 41 1.19 6.96 22.82
C ARG A 41 -0.06 7.85 22.80
N PHE A 42 -0.10 8.90 23.61
CA PHE A 42 -1.27 9.79 23.72
C PHE A 42 -1.00 11.20 23.16
N SER A 43 0.07 11.38 22.40
CA SER A 43 0.29 12.68 21.75
C SER A 43 -0.79 12.91 20.69
N HIS A 44 -1.37 14.11 20.67
CA HIS A 44 -2.37 14.50 19.67
C HIS A 44 -1.85 14.26 18.24
N ARG A 45 -0.56 14.56 18.02
CA ARG A 45 0.12 14.31 16.76
C ARG A 45 0.13 12.84 16.34
N ARG A 46 0.24 11.91 17.30
CA ARG A 46 0.17 10.48 17.00
C ARG A 46 -1.22 10.09 16.51
N ILE A 47 -2.27 10.58 17.17
CA ILE A 47 -3.67 10.34 16.79
C ILE A 47 -3.93 10.86 15.37
N GLU A 48 -3.48 12.07 15.04
CA GLU A 48 -3.58 12.62 13.69
C GLU A 48 -2.90 11.74 12.64
N LEU A 49 -1.69 11.26 12.94
CA LEU A 49 -0.94 10.41 12.02
C LEU A 49 -1.58 9.02 11.87
N GLU A 50 -2.12 8.44 12.94
CA GLU A 50 -2.87 7.19 12.89
C GLU A 50 -4.15 7.33 12.04
N ALA A 51 -4.86 8.46 12.12
CA ALA A 51 -6.00 8.75 11.26
C ALA A 51 -5.58 8.83 9.78
N ARG A 52 -4.47 9.50 9.47
CA ARG A 52 -3.90 9.56 8.12
C ARG A 52 -3.46 8.18 7.61
N LEU A 53 -2.90 7.35 8.47
CA LEU A 53 -2.50 5.98 8.15
C LEU A 53 -3.71 5.13 7.73
N ARG A 54 -4.83 5.27 8.44
CA ARG A 54 -6.10 4.60 8.08
C ARG A 54 -6.62 5.06 6.72
N ALA A 55 -6.61 6.37 6.45
CA ALA A 55 -7.06 6.91 5.17
C ALA A 55 -6.24 6.37 3.98
N LEU A 56 -4.90 6.31 4.11
CA LEU A 56 -4.04 5.70 3.08
C LEU A 56 -4.29 4.20 2.90
N THR A 57 -4.63 3.50 3.98
CA THR A 57 -4.95 2.07 3.93
C THR A 57 -6.26 1.84 3.19
N GLU A 58 -7.26 2.68 3.42
CA GLU A 58 -8.53 2.67 2.69
C GLU A 58 -8.32 2.91 1.19
N GLU A 59 -7.51 3.91 0.83
CA GLU A 59 -7.15 4.22 -0.56
C GLU A 59 -6.49 3.01 -1.26
N GLN A 60 -5.54 2.35 -0.57
CA GLN A 60 -4.88 1.14 -1.08
C GLN A 60 -5.89 -0.02 -1.29
N LEU A 61 -6.87 -0.17 -0.40
CA LEU A 61 -7.93 -1.17 -0.52
C LEU A 61 -8.88 -0.88 -1.69
N ILE A 62 -9.21 0.39 -1.94
CA ILE A 62 -10.05 0.79 -3.08
C ILE A 62 -9.35 0.45 -4.40
N ILE A 63 -8.07 0.82 -4.54
CA ILE A 63 -7.29 0.57 -5.76
C ILE A 63 -7.11 -0.94 -5.99
N SER A 64 -6.75 -1.70 -4.95
CA SER A 64 -6.61 -3.16 -5.08
C SER A 64 -7.93 -3.86 -5.45
N ASN A 65 -9.06 -3.40 -4.92
CA ASN A 65 -10.38 -3.88 -5.34
C ASN A 65 -10.69 -3.53 -6.80
N ARG A 66 -10.33 -2.32 -7.28
CA ARG A 66 -10.48 -1.91 -8.68
C ARG A 66 -9.71 -2.85 -9.62
N ILE A 67 -8.44 -3.12 -9.31
CA ILE A 67 -7.60 -4.06 -10.08
C ILE A 67 -8.23 -5.44 -10.11
N THR A 68 -8.65 -5.95 -8.95
CA THR A 68 -9.20 -7.32 -8.82
C THR A 68 -10.51 -7.47 -9.60
N ARG A 69 -11.39 -6.47 -9.58
CA ARG A 69 -12.65 -6.48 -10.34
C ARG A 69 -12.41 -6.34 -11.84
N GLY A 70 -11.47 -5.50 -12.26
CA GLY A 70 -11.12 -5.34 -13.68
C GLY A 70 -10.46 -6.57 -14.31
N ARG A 71 -9.87 -7.47 -13.51
CA ARG A 71 -9.25 -8.73 -13.98
C ARG A 71 -10.19 -9.93 -14.04
N ARG A 72 -11.45 -9.83 -13.59
CA ARG A 72 -12.39 -10.96 -13.70
C ARG A 72 -12.81 -11.13 -15.17
N PRO A 73 -12.47 -12.23 -15.85
CA PRO A 73 -13.08 -12.53 -17.14
C PRO A 73 -14.57 -12.84 -16.89
N HIS A 74 -15.43 -12.24 -17.71
CA HIS A 74 -16.85 -12.60 -17.77
C HIS A 74 -16.94 -14.09 -18.19
N PRO A 75 -17.83 -14.90 -17.58
CA PRO A 75 -18.08 -16.27 -18.05
C PRO A 75 -18.63 -16.32 -19.47
#